data_AF-Q45SR8-F1
#
_entry.id   AF-Q45SR8-F1
#
_cell.length_a   1.000
_cell.length_b   1.000
_cell.length_c   1.000
_cell.angle_alpha   90.00
_cell.angle_beta   90.00
_cell.angle_gamma   90.00
#
_symmetry.space_group_name_H-M   'P 1'
#
loop_
_entity.id
_entity.type
_entity.pdbx_description
1 polymer ?
#
loop_
_entity_poly.entity_id
_entity_poly.type
_entity_poly.pdbx_seq_one_letter_code
_entity_poly.pdbx_strand_id
1 'polypeptide(L)'
;NYTVVQGKYQKVITGLQDGLKNGKITNIDVIFDGSSIGEVVPGSDAAAAATKLKSLVDDKLDNLGDGKYVQFNVTYTTKSIITKAELKNYYNQLESSKDRILIGNEPQDTGTKGLIKADTDGTTAVAADA
;
A
#
# COMPACT_ATOMS: atom_id res chain seq x y z
N ASN A 1 -2.60 -12.46 -16.67
CA ASN A 1 -3.97 -12.51 -17.20
C ASN A 1 -4.82 -13.44 -16.36
N TYR A 2 -5.99 -12.97 -15.94
CA TYR A 2 -6.98 -13.74 -15.19
C TYR A 2 -8.26 -13.82 -16.01
N THR A 3 -8.85 -15.02 -16.08
CA THR A 3 -10.14 -15.25 -16.74
C THR A 3 -11.11 -15.83 -15.73
N VAL A 4 -12.35 -15.37 -15.81
CA VAL A 4 -13.40 -15.70 -14.85
C VAL A 4 -14.68 -15.96 -15.63
N VAL A 5 -15.38 -17.03 -15.24
CA VAL A 5 -16.68 -17.35 -15.83
C VAL A 5 -17.73 -16.33 -15.41
N GLN A 6 -18.72 -16.09 -16.26
CA GLN A 6 -19.79 -15.12 -16.05
C GLN A 6 -20.41 -15.27 -14.65
N GLY A 7 -20.78 -16.48 -14.22
CA GLY A 7 -21.41 -16.71 -12.90
C GLY A 7 -20.59 -16.28 -11.67
N LYS A 8 -19.34 -15.83 -11.83
CA LYS A 8 -18.49 -15.29 -10.75
C LYS A 8 -18.16 -13.80 -10.91
N TYR A 9 -18.74 -13.10 -11.90
CA TYR A 9 -18.38 -11.71 -12.22
C TYR A 9 -18.56 -10.77 -11.03
N GLN A 10 -19.63 -10.95 -10.24
CA GLN A 10 -19.94 -10.07 -9.10
C GLN A 10 -18.79 -9.98 -8.10
N LYS A 11 -18.13 -11.12 -7.79
CA LYS A 11 -16.97 -11.13 -6.89
C LYS A 11 -15.78 -10.35 -7.46
N VAL A 12 -15.60 -10.41 -8.78
CA VAL A 12 -14.53 -9.72 -9.48
C VAL A 12 -14.79 -8.21 -9.45
N ILE A 13 -16.03 -7.79 -9.73
CA ILE A 13 -16.42 -6.38 -9.65
C ILE A 13 -16.23 -5.83 -8.24
N THR A 14 -16.69 -6.54 -7.20
CA THR A 14 -16.47 -6.13 -5.81
C THR A 14 -14.97 -5.97 -5.51
N GLY A 15 -14.13 -6.93 -5.93
CA GLY A 15 -12.68 -6.83 -5.72
C GLY A 15 -12.04 -5.63 -6.42
N LEU A 16 -12.48 -5.30 -7.63
CA LEU A 16 -12.02 -4.12 -8.36
C LEU A 16 -12.50 -2.82 -7.69
N GLN A 17 -13.75 -2.78 -7.23
CA GLN A 17 -14.31 -1.65 -6.48
C GLN A 17 -13.53 -1.39 -5.19
N ASP A 18 -13.19 -2.44 -4.45
CA ASP A 18 -12.41 -2.31 -3.22
C ASP A 18 -10.98 -1.86 -3.53
N GLY A 19 -10.38 -2.36 -4.62
CA GLY A 19 -9.09 -1.90 -5.12
C GLY A 19 -9.07 -0.41 -5.50
N LEU A 20 -10.16 0.13 -6.04
CA LEU A 20 -10.30 1.56 -6.30
C LEU A 20 -10.41 2.35 -4.99
N LYS A 21 -11.27 1.91 -4.06
CA LYS A 21 -11.53 2.60 -2.77
C LYS A 21 -10.29 2.65 -1.87
N ASN A 22 -9.49 1.59 -1.86
CA ASN A 22 -8.28 1.51 -1.04
C ASN A 22 -7.03 2.09 -1.73
N GLY A 23 -7.19 2.68 -2.91
CA GLY A 23 -6.10 3.34 -3.65
C GLY A 23 -5.07 2.40 -4.27
N LYS A 24 -5.29 1.08 -4.25
CA LYS A 24 -4.41 0.11 -4.91
C LYS A 24 -4.54 0.16 -6.42
N ILE A 25 -5.75 0.41 -6.94
CA ILE A 25 -6.01 0.56 -8.37
C ILE A 25 -6.05 2.05 -8.70
N THR A 26 -5.28 2.42 -9.73
CA THR A 26 -5.14 3.81 -10.21
C THR A 26 -5.93 4.06 -11.49
N ASN A 27 -6.16 3.04 -12.31
CA ASN A 27 -7.00 3.11 -13.50
C ASN A 27 -7.59 1.73 -13.84
N ILE A 28 -8.78 1.72 -14.45
CA ILE A 28 -9.36 0.55 -15.11
C ILE A 28 -9.93 0.97 -16.47
N ASP A 29 -9.33 0.48 -17.54
CA ASP A 29 -9.96 0.56 -18.87
C ASP A 29 -10.85 -0.66 -19.08
N VAL A 30 -12.08 -0.42 -19.53
CA VAL A 30 -13.08 -1.47 -19.73
C VAL A 30 -13.36 -1.65 -21.20
N ILE A 31 -13.27 -2.89 -21.65
CA ILE A 31 -13.42 -3.30 -23.04
C ILE A 31 -14.55 -4.33 -23.12
N PHE A 32 -15.49 -4.14 -24.03
CA PHE A 32 -16.53 -5.10 -24.37
C PHE A 32 -16.28 -5.62 -25.78
N ASP A 33 -16.05 -6.93 -25.91
CA ASP A 33 -15.86 -7.60 -27.20
C ASP A 33 -14.83 -6.88 -28.12
N GLY A 34 -13.69 -6.51 -27.55
CA GLY A 34 -12.60 -5.83 -28.25
C GLY A 34 -12.76 -4.31 -28.40
N SER A 35 -13.90 -3.73 -28.02
CA SER A 35 -14.14 -2.28 -28.10
C SER A 35 -14.12 -1.63 -26.71
N SER A 36 -13.36 -0.54 -26.56
CA SER A 36 -13.38 0.24 -25.32
C SER A 36 -14.77 0.83 -25.07
N ILE A 37 -15.29 0.65 -23.86
CA ILE A 37 -16.59 1.18 -23.42
C ILE A 37 -16.45 2.23 -22.32
N GLY A 38 -15.25 2.44 -21.79
CA GLY A 38 -14.98 3.50 -20.84
C GLY A 38 -13.75 3.26 -19.97
N GLU A 39 -13.39 4.32 -19.26
CA GLU A 39 -12.27 4.37 -18.33
C GLU A 39 -12.78 4.77 -16.93
N VAL A 40 -12.22 4.15 -15.89
CA VAL A 40 -12.53 4.42 -14.49
C VAL A 40 -11.26 4.78 -13.72
N VAL A 41 -11.17 6.06 -13.35
CA VAL A 41 -10.11 6.62 -12.51
C VAL A 41 -10.72 7.09 -11.18
N PRO A 42 -10.16 6.72 -10.02
CA PRO A 42 -10.71 7.07 -8.71
C PRO A 42 -10.73 8.57 -8.40
N GLY A 43 -9.79 9.35 -8.95
CA GLY A 43 -9.72 10.79 -8.70
C GLY A 43 -9.72 11.14 -7.20
N SER A 44 -10.42 12.22 -6.82
CA SER A 44 -10.63 12.59 -5.42
C SER A 44 -11.79 11.85 -4.75
N ASP A 45 -12.65 11.17 -5.50
CA ASP A 45 -13.82 10.43 -5.00
C ASP A 45 -13.81 8.98 -5.50
N ALA A 46 -13.04 8.15 -4.79
CA ALA A 46 -12.89 6.74 -5.13
C ALA A 46 -14.20 5.94 -4.99
N ALA A 47 -15.15 6.40 -4.17
CA ALA A 47 -16.45 5.75 -4.02
C ALA A 47 -17.32 5.97 -5.27
N ALA A 48 -17.35 7.19 -5.81
CA ALA A 48 -18.04 7.48 -7.07
C ALA A 48 -17.45 6.67 -8.24
N ALA A 49 -16.13 6.54 -8.31
CA ALA A 49 -15.48 5.72 -9.34
C ALA A 49 -15.83 4.23 -9.22
N ALA A 50 -15.88 3.68 -8.01
CA ALA A 50 -16.33 2.31 -7.79
C ALA A 50 -17.78 2.08 -8.22
N THR A 51 -18.67 3.05 -7.99
CA THR A 51 -20.05 2.99 -8.48
C THR A 51 -20.10 3.06 -10.01
N LYS A 52 -19.34 3.98 -10.62
CA LYS A 52 -19.20 4.11 -12.09
C LYS A 52 -18.77 2.80 -12.73
N LEU A 53 -17.79 2.10 -12.16
CA LEU A 53 -17.34 0.79 -12.66
C LEU A 53 -18.49 -0.19 -12.74
N LYS A 54 -19.26 -0.36 -11.66
CA LYS A 54 -20.40 -1.29 -11.65
C LYS A 54 -21.42 -0.91 -12.71
N SER A 55 -21.85 0.35 -12.74
CA SER A 55 -22.84 0.84 -13.71
C SER A 55 -22.40 0.65 -15.17
N LEU A 56 -21.10 0.67 -15.46
CA LEU A 56 -20.58 0.48 -16.82
C LEU A 56 -20.73 -0.96 -17.33
N VAL A 57 -20.72 -1.95 -16.43
CA VAL A 57 -20.58 -3.37 -16.79
C VAL A 57 -21.67 -4.30 -16.29
N ASP A 58 -22.51 -3.87 -15.34
CA ASP A 58 -23.52 -4.73 -14.70
C ASP A 58 -24.44 -5.37 -15.75
N ASP A 59 -25.10 -4.55 -16.58
CA ASP A 59 -26.05 -5.03 -17.59
C ASP A 59 -25.37 -5.93 -18.63
N LYS A 60 -24.11 -5.65 -18.95
CA LYS A 60 -23.31 -6.40 -19.94
C LYS A 60 -22.85 -7.75 -19.42
N LEU A 61 -22.52 -7.84 -18.12
CA LEU A 61 -22.05 -9.06 -17.48
C LEU A 61 -23.20 -9.96 -17.03
N ASP A 62 -24.34 -9.39 -16.64
CA ASP A 62 -25.52 -10.16 -16.24
C ASP A 62 -26.15 -10.87 -17.44
N ASN A 63 -26.17 -10.20 -18.60
CA ASN A 63 -26.68 -10.73 -19.86
C ASN A 63 -25.58 -10.90 -20.91
N LEU A 64 -24.42 -11.44 -20.50
CA LEU A 64 -23.30 -11.64 -21.41
C LEU A 64 -23.69 -12.66 -22.47
N GLY A 65 -23.76 -12.21 -23.73
CA GLY A 65 -24.09 -13.08 -24.86
C GLY A 65 -23.05 -14.19 -25.03
N ASP A 66 -23.48 -15.30 -25.65
CA ASP A 66 -22.58 -16.44 -25.88
C ASP A 66 -21.35 -16.03 -26.72
N GLY A 67 -20.18 -16.51 -26.31
CA GLY A 67 -18.89 -16.13 -26.89
C GLY A 67 -18.44 -14.67 -26.65
N LYS A 68 -19.22 -13.83 -25.96
CA LYS A 68 -18.84 -12.45 -25.63
C LYS A 68 -18.01 -12.39 -24.35
N TYR A 69 -17.26 -11.31 -24.20
CA TYR A 69 -16.43 -11.07 -23.02
C TYR A 69 -16.35 -9.59 -22.66
N VAL A 70 -16.05 -9.35 -21.38
CA VAL A 70 -15.64 -8.03 -20.86
C VAL A 70 -14.21 -8.19 -20.35
N GLN A 71 -13.34 -7.27 -20.76
CA GLN A 71 -11.96 -7.20 -20.34
C GLN A 71 -11.73 -5.94 -19.51
N PHE A 72 -11.00 -6.11 -18.41
CA PHE A 72 -10.57 -5.03 -17.53
C PHE A 72 -9.05 -4.91 -17.62
N ASN A 73 -8.54 -3.81 -18.17
CA ASN A 73 -7.12 -3.49 -18.11
C ASN A 73 -6.90 -2.67 -16.83
N VAL A 74 -6.37 -3.32 -15.80
CA VAL A 74 -6.23 -2.74 -14.46
C VAL A 74 -4.81 -2.22 -14.27
N THR A 75 -4.66 -0.92 -14.08
CA THR A 75 -3.41 -0.29 -13.64
C THR A 75 -3.44 -0.14 -12.13
N TYR A 76 -2.52 -0.80 -11.44
CA TYR A 76 -2.44 -0.80 -9.98
C TYR A 76 -1.05 -0.41 -9.49
N THR A 77 -0.99 0.10 -8.26
CA THR A 77 0.26 0.39 -7.57
C THR A 77 0.56 -0.68 -6.52
N THR A 78 1.83 -1.04 -6.41
CA THR A 78 2.35 -1.88 -5.31
C THR A 78 2.76 -1.04 -4.11
N LYS A 79 2.65 0.29 -4.19
CA LYS A 79 2.96 1.18 -3.08
C LYS A 79 1.90 1.02 -1.99
N SER A 80 2.31 0.50 -0.84
CA SER A 80 1.46 0.47 0.35
C SER A 80 1.16 1.90 0.80
N ILE A 81 -0.11 2.26 0.81
CA ILE A 81 -0.57 3.51 1.44
C ILE A 81 -0.64 3.23 2.93
N ILE A 82 0.16 3.95 3.72
CA ILE A 82 0.10 3.87 5.19
C ILE A 82 -1.13 4.69 5.64
N THR A 83 -2.10 4.06 6.27
CA THR A 83 -3.26 4.76 6.83
C THR A 83 -2.86 5.64 8.01
N LYS A 84 -3.68 6.64 8.34
CA LYS A 84 -3.46 7.50 9.53
C LYS A 84 -3.37 6.69 10.83
N ALA A 85 -4.13 5.60 10.94
CA ALA A 85 -4.12 4.70 12.10
C ALA A 85 -2.81 3.90 12.17
N GLU A 86 -2.37 3.32 11.06
CA GLU A 86 -1.08 2.62 10.98
C GLU A 86 0.10 3.57 11.26
N LEU A 87 0.05 4.80 10.73
CA LEU A 87 1.05 5.83 10.98
C LEU A 87 1.15 6.15 12.48
N LYS A 88 0.01 6.30 13.17
CA LYS A 88 -0.03 6.53 14.62
C LYS A 88 0.54 5.34 15.40
N ASN A 89 0.27 4.11 14.95
CA ASN A 89 0.82 2.91 15.58
C ASN A 89 2.35 2.87 15.44
N TYR A 90 2.89 3.15 14.25
CA TYR A 90 4.34 3.25 14.04
C TYR A 90 4.98 4.34 14.90
N TYR A 91 4.34 5.51 14.99
CA TYR A 91 4.79 6.57 15.90
C TYR A 91 4.87 6.08 17.35
N ASN A 92 3.82 5.42 17.86
CA ASN A 92 3.81 4.92 19.24
C ASN A 92 4.90 3.87 19.51
N GLN A 93 5.22 3.03 18.53
CA GLN A 93 6.30 2.04 18.64
C GLN A 93 7.68 2.71 18.73
N LEU A 94 7.89 3.76 17.93
CA LEU A 94 9.11 4.57 17.98
C LEU A 94 9.22 5.33 19.30
N GLU A 95 8.13 5.97 19.74
CA GLU A 95 8.07 6.71 21.01
C GLU A 95 8.36 5.78 22.20
N SER A 96 7.80 4.57 22.21
CA SER A 96 8.08 3.56 23.23
C SER A 96 9.55 3.10 23.26
N SER A 97 10.30 3.36 22.20
CA SER A 97 11.72 2.98 22.07
C SER A 97 12.68 4.15 22.28
N LYS A 98 12.19 5.35 22.64
CA LYS A 98 13.02 6.56 22.70
C LYS A 98 14.15 6.47 23.73
N ASP A 99 13.90 5.80 24.85
CA ASP A 99 14.86 5.65 25.95
C ASP A 99 15.69 4.37 25.82
N ARG A 100 15.57 3.67 24.68
CA ARG A 100 16.32 2.44 24.43
C ARG A 100 17.80 2.78 24.21
N ILE A 101 18.65 2.33 25.13
CA ILE A 101 20.10 2.40 24.99
C ILE A 101 20.51 1.56 23.78
N LEU A 102 21.04 2.21 22.73
CA LEU A 102 21.54 1.53 21.53
C LEU A 102 22.99 1.06 21.70
N ILE A 103 23.79 1.87 22.39
CA ILE A 103 25.19 1.60 22.75
C ILE A 103 25.38 2.16 24.17
N GLY A 104 25.92 1.34 25.07
CA GLY A 104 26.16 1.76 26.46
C GLY A 104 27.28 2.81 26.56
N ASN A 105 27.24 3.63 27.59
CA ASN A 105 28.22 4.67 27.91
C ASN A 105 29.23 4.25 29.01
N GLU A 106 29.31 2.96 29.30
CA GLU A 106 30.21 2.37 30.30
C GLU A 106 31.32 1.51 29.63
N PRO A 107 32.18 2.08 28.76
CA PRO A 107 33.29 1.35 28.16
C PRO A 107 34.31 0.93 29.24
N GLN A 108 34.94 -0.22 29.05
CA GLN A 108 36.00 -0.74 29.92
C GLN A 108 37.30 -0.88 29.12
N ASP A 109 38.45 -0.58 29.74
CA ASP A 109 39.78 -0.67 29.11
C ASP A 109 40.06 -2.04 28.49
N THR A 110 39.47 -3.10 29.06
CA THR A 110 39.49 -4.45 28.51
C THR A 110 38.09 -5.03 28.46
N GLY A 111 37.62 -5.41 27.26
CA GLY A 111 36.44 -6.26 27.06
C GLY A 111 35.19 -5.56 26.56
N THR A 112 34.76 -4.45 27.19
CA THR A 112 33.48 -3.81 26.87
C THR A 112 33.68 -2.52 26.07
N LYS A 113 33.25 -2.55 24.80
CA LYS A 113 33.20 -1.34 23.94
C LYS A 113 31.94 -0.53 24.25
N GLY A 114 32.01 0.79 24.12
CA GLY A 114 30.90 1.69 24.41
C GLY A 114 31.12 3.09 23.84
N LEU A 115 30.20 4.00 24.14
CA LEU A 115 30.31 5.42 23.80
C LEU A 115 31.43 6.06 24.64
N ILE A 116 32.28 6.83 23.96
CA ILE A 116 33.34 7.64 24.57
C ILE A 116 33.13 9.11 24.18
N LYS A 117 33.65 10.02 24.99
CA LYS A 117 33.71 11.45 24.66
C LYS A 117 34.54 11.65 23.40
N ALA A 118 34.18 12.66 22.62
CA ALA A 118 34.98 13.06 21.47
C ALA A 118 36.36 13.51 21.97
N ASP A 119 37.41 12.79 21.55
CA ASP A 119 38.78 13.15 21.88
C ASP A 119 39.19 14.39 21.08
N THR A 120 39.52 15.46 21.80
CA THR A 120 39.93 16.74 21.23
C THR A 120 41.43 17.00 21.38
N ASP A 121 42.11 16.23 22.24
CA ASP A 121 43.48 16.51 22.68
C ASP A 121 44.44 15.31 22.52
N GLY A 122 44.00 14.20 21.92
CA GLY A 122 44.83 13.02 21.66
C GLY A 122 45.14 12.21 22.91
N THR A 123 44.20 12.17 23.85
CA THR A 123 44.37 11.55 25.18
C THR A 123 43.68 10.19 25.27
N THR A 124 43.88 9.46 26.38
CA THR A 124 43.18 8.20 26.62
C THR A 124 41.67 8.41 26.58
N ALA A 125 40.95 7.53 25.89
CA ALA A 125 39.51 7.62 25.74
C ALA A 125 38.79 7.65 27.09
N VAL A 126 37.81 8.55 27.24
CA VAL A 126 36.99 8.72 28.45
C VAL A 126 35.54 8.34 28.14
N ALA A 127 34.88 7.64 29.05
CA ALA A 127 33.46 7.29 28.96
C ALA A 127 32.57 8.51 28.65
N ALA A 128 31.57 8.33 27.78
CA ALA A 128 30.59 9.36 27.46
C ALA A 128 29.68 9.66 28.67
N ASP A 129 29.09 10.85 28.71
CA ASP A 129 28.12 11.21 29.76
C ASP A 129 26.84 10.35 29.63
N ALA A 130 26.08 10.26 30.73
CA ALA A 130 24.81 9.53 30.81
C ALA A 130 23.60 10.36 30.37
#